data_AF-A0A5C6CFY0-F1
#
_entry.id   AF-A0A5C6CFY0-F1
#
_cell.length_a   1.000
_cell.length_b   1.000
_cell.length_c   1.000
_cell.angle_alpha   90.00
_cell.angle_beta   90.00
_cell.angle_gamma   90.00
#
_symmetry.space_group_name_H-M   'P 1'
#
loop_
_entity.id
_entity.type
_entity.pdbx_description
1 polymer ?
#
loop_
_entity_poly.entity_id
_entity_poly.type
_entity_poly.pdbx_seq_one_letter_code
_entity_poly.pdbx_strand_id
1 'polypeptide(L)'
;MKIWFISDTHNEHLGLQVPDVDLVIHCGDESTHGNASMNKPQARRFFDWYSGLNIETKVFVPGNHSTAVEQGLIRADDYPAVRFLIHDSMQWNGLKLFGSPYTPRFHDWAYMKKRTQLDLVWQSVPGDVDILITHGPPKGVLDLAHDSESKALVQVGCTALRRQVEERIKPKIHAFGHLHDEKCISNYGIYTRGATQFINCSCCNLAAKLKNHGFVVDV
;
A
#
# COMPACT_ATOMS: atom_id res chain seq x y z
N MET A 1 -15.79 -14.16 -0.17
CA MET A 1 -15.40 -13.29 -1.30
C MET A 1 -13.89 -13.31 -1.40
N LYS A 2 -13.30 -13.21 -2.59
CA LYS A 2 -11.85 -13.26 -2.79
C LYS A 2 -11.29 -11.86 -3.05
N ILE A 3 -10.28 -11.45 -2.28
CA ILE A 3 -9.55 -10.20 -2.47
C ILE A 3 -8.12 -10.51 -2.91
N TRP A 4 -7.66 -9.84 -3.97
CA TRP A 4 -6.26 -9.85 -4.40
C TRP A 4 -5.53 -8.60 -3.93
N PHE A 5 -4.53 -8.78 -3.06
CA PHE A 5 -3.67 -7.72 -2.56
C PHE A 5 -2.33 -7.70 -3.31
N ILE A 6 -2.00 -6.54 -3.87
CA ILE A 6 -0.72 -6.25 -4.51
C ILE A 6 -0.21 -4.88 -4.07
N SER A 7 1.09 -4.65 -4.20
CA SER A 7 1.72 -3.36 -3.94
C SER A 7 3.08 -3.30 -4.65
N ASP A 8 3.64 -2.10 -4.78
CA ASP A 8 5.02 -1.88 -5.21
C ASP A 8 5.33 -2.59 -6.53
N THR A 9 4.39 -2.46 -7.47
CA THR A 9 4.52 -3.09 -8.79
C THR A 9 5.54 -2.37 -9.65
N HIS A 10 5.85 -1.09 -9.37
CA HIS A 10 6.99 -0.37 -9.93
C HIS A 10 7.17 -0.50 -11.45
N ASN A 11 6.07 -0.38 -12.21
CA ASN A 11 6.01 -0.59 -13.68
C ASN A 11 6.08 -2.03 -14.20
N GLU A 12 6.19 -3.03 -13.34
CA GLU A 12 6.25 -4.45 -13.71
C GLU A 12 4.86 -5.13 -13.68
N HIS A 13 3.77 -4.35 -13.61
CA HIS A 13 2.39 -4.83 -13.49
C HIS A 13 1.96 -5.77 -14.62
N LEU A 14 2.50 -5.63 -15.83
CA LEU A 14 2.21 -6.54 -16.95
C LEU A 14 2.75 -7.96 -16.73
N GLY A 15 3.67 -8.15 -15.79
CA GLY A 15 4.19 -9.47 -15.41
C GLY A 15 3.34 -10.18 -14.35
N LEU A 16 2.32 -9.53 -13.79
CA LEU A 16 1.46 -10.14 -12.77
C LEU A 16 0.54 -11.19 -13.38
N GLN A 17 0.41 -12.32 -12.69
CA GLN A 17 -0.64 -13.29 -12.98
C GLN A 17 -1.93 -12.83 -12.30
N VAL A 18 -2.91 -12.43 -13.12
CA VAL A 18 -4.20 -11.92 -12.63
C VAL A 18 -5.07 -13.11 -12.18
N PRO A 19 -5.42 -13.21 -10.89
CA PRO A 19 -6.29 -14.27 -10.40
C PRO A 19 -7.77 -13.96 -10.66
N ASP A 20 -8.61 -14.98 -10.60
CA ASP A 20 -10.07 -14.84 -10.55
C ASP A 20 -10.50 -14.43 -9.14
N VAL A 21 -10.90 -13.16 -8.96
CA VAL A 21 -11.24 -12.54 -7.67
C VAL A 21 -12.33 -11.49 -7.83
N ASP A 22 -12.97 -11.10 -6.72
CA ASP A 22 -14.06 -10.13 -6.68
C ASP A 22 -13.54 -8.67 -6.57
N LEU A 23 -12.41 -8.51 -5.88
CA LEU A 23 -11.77 -7.22 -5.60
C LEU A 23 -10.25 -7.33 -5.74
N VAL A 24 -9.63 -6.33 -6.36
CA VAL A 24 -8.18 -6.10 -6.30
C VAL A 24 -7.88 -4.82 -5.54
N ILE A 25 -6.91 -4.86 -4.64
CA ILE A 25 -6.40 -3.73 -3.87
C ILE A 25 -4.91 -3.57 -4.18
N HIS A 26 -4.53 -2.39 -4.67
CA HIS A 26 -3.14 -1.99 -4.85
C HIS A 26 -2.70 -1.01 -3.76
N CYS A 27 -1.72 -1.38 -2.93
CA CYS A 27 -1.32 -0.64 -1.72
C CYS A 27 -0.23 0.43 -1.96
N GLY A 28 0.06 0.77 -3.21
CA GLY A 28 0.90 1.93 -3.58
C GLY A 28 2.09 1.56 -4.43
N ASP A 29 2.78 2.58 -4.92
CA ASP A 29 3.98 2.46 -5.77
C ASP A 29 3.76 1.70 -7.08
N GLU A 30 2.77 2.16 -7.84
CA GLU A 30 2.47 1.70 -9.21
C GLU A 30 3.56 2.07 -10.24
N SER A 31 4.37 3.05 -9.87
CA SER A 31 5.40 3.71 -10.68
C SER A 31 6.73 3.77 -9.92
N THR A 32 7.78 4.33 -10.53
CA THR A 32 9.15 4.35 -9.94
C THR A 32 9.79 5.72 -9.86
N HIS A 33 9.44 6.64 -10.75
CA HIS A 33 10.13 7.92 -10.80
C HIS A 33 9.61 8.91 -9.75
N GLY A 34 10.52 9.51 -8.98
CA GLY A 34 10.18 10.58 -8.03
C GLY A 34 9.83 11.93 -8.68
N ASN A 35 10.07 12.11 -9.99
CA ASN A 35 9.65 13.32 -10.70
C ASN A 35 8.27 13.10 -11.34
N ALA A 36 7.30 13.94 -11.00
CA ALA A 36 5.91 13.79 -11.45
C ALA A 36 5.72 13.79 -12.97
N SER A 37 6.47 14.58 -13.74
CA SER A 37 6.36 14.60 -15.21
C SER A 37 6.84 13.31 -15.87
N MET A 38 7.91 12.70 -15.34
CA MET A 38 8.41 11.39 -15.79
C MET A 38 7.60 10.23 -15.20
N ASN A 39 7.00 10.43 -14.03
CA ASN A 39 6.11 9.49 -13.36
C ASN A 39 4.76 9.36 -14.08
N LYS A 40 4.21 10.47 -14.59
CA LYS A 40 2.91 10.51 -15.28
C LYS A 40 2.74 9.44 -16.36
N PRO A 41 3.65 9.27 -17.35
CA PRO A 41 3.49 8.21 -18.35
C PRO A 41 3.56 6.79 -17.76
N GLN A 42 4.34 6.59 -16.69
CA GLN A 42 4.40 5.31 -15.98
C GLN A 42 3.06 4.97 -15.30
N ALA A 43 2.54 5.92 -14.54
CA ALA A 43 1.26 5.81 -13.87
C ALA A 43 0.11 5.59 -14.87
N ARG A 44 0.10 6.28 -16.03
CA ARG A 44 -0.93 6.06 -17.07
C ARG A 44 -0.97 4.62 -17.54
N ARG A 45 0.18 4.05 -17.92
CA ARG A 45 0.23 2.64 -18.35
C ARG A 45 -0.32 1.69 -17.29
N PHE A 46 0.02 1.94 -16.01
CA PHE A 46 -0.51 1.14 -14.92
C PHE A 46 -2.03 1.28 -14.83
N PHE A 47 -2.58 2.50 -14.79
CA PHE A 47 -4.02 2.69 -14.62
C PHE A 47 -4.82 2.25 -15.85
N ASP A 48 -4.26 2.33 -17.06
CA ASP A 48 -4.85 1.79 -18.27
C ASP A 48 -4.97 0.25 -18.18
N TRP A 49 -3.90 -0.43 -17.75
CA TRP A 49 -3.93 -1.87 -17.47
C TRP A 49 -4.89 -2.22 -16.34
N TYR A 50 -4.80 -1.52 -15.21
CA TYR A 50 -5.54 -1.81 -13.99
C TYR A 50 -7.05 -1.64 -14.22
N SER A 51 -7.46 -0.60 -14.95
CA SER A 51 -8.86 -0.37 -15.34
C SER A 51 -9.40 -1.48 -16.24
N GLY A 52 -8.55 -2.06 -17.09
CA GLY A 52 -8.89 -3.13 -18.03
C GLY A 52 -8.98 -4.53 -17.42
N LEU A 53 -8.63 -4.72 -16.14
CA LEU A 53 -8.75 -6.03 -15.48
C LEU A 53 -10.21 -6.48 -15.41
N ASN A 54 -10.47 -7.75 -15.72
CA ASN A 54 -11.77 -8.39 -15.56
C ASN A 54 -12.06 -8.76 -14.08
N ILE A 55 -12.00 -7.76 -13.21
CA ILE A 55 -12.26 -7.84 -11.77
C ILE A 55 -13.24 -6.71 -11.46
N GLU A 56 -14.36 -7.01 -10.79
CA GLU A 56 -15.46 -6.05 -10.61
C GLU A 56 -15.01 -4.79 -9.87
N THR A 57 -14.38 -4.95 -8.70
CA THR A 57 -13.94 -3.82 -7.87
C THR A 57 -12.43 -3.67 -7.90
N LYS A 58 -11.96 -2.43 -8.07
CA LYS A 58 -10.54 -2.07 -8.13
C LYS A 58 -10.27 -0.91 -7.20
N VAL A 59 -9.37 -1.09 -6.24
CA VAL A 59 -9.05 -0.08 -5.23
C VAL A 59 -7.56 0.24 -5.28
N PHE A 60 -7.24 1.53 -5.28
CA PHE A 60 -5.87 2.00 -5.30
C PHE A 60 -5.61 2.96 -4.14
N VAL A 61 -4.56 2.69 -3.37
CA VAL A 61 -3.98 3.62 -2.40
C VAL A 61 -2.63 4.06 -2.94
N PRO A 62 -2.33 5.37 -3.04
CA PRO A 62 -1.03 5.85 -3.48
C PRO A 62 0.10 5.46 -2.53
N GLY A 63 1.33 5.37 -3.06
CA GLY A 63 2.55 5.22 -2.27
C GLY A 63 3.52 6.40 -2.47
N ASN A 64 4.75 6.26 -1.99
CA ASN A 64 5.75 7.33 -2.09
C ASN A 64 6.24 7.60 -3.53
N HIS A 65 6.09 6.66 -4.45
CA HIS A 65 6.38 6.86 -5.86
C HIS A 65 5.19 7.37 -6.67
N SER A 66 3.99 7.51 -6.09
CA SER A 66 2.80 8.03 -6.78
C SER A 66 2.80 9.57 -6.94
N THR A 67 3.94 10.14 -7.36
CA THR A 67 4.17 11.60 -7.43
C THR A 67 3.28 12.30 -8.46
N ALA A 68 2.94 11.63 -9.57
CA ALA A 68 1.98 12.17 -10.53
C ALA A 68 0.56 12.25 -9.96
N VAL A 69 0.19 11.31 -9.07
CA VAL A 69 -1.11 11.34 -8.37
C VAL A 69 -1.11 12.46 -7.33
N GLU A 70 -0.06 12.58 -6.51
CA GLU A 70 0.05 13.65 -5.50
C GLU A 70 -0.01 15.06 -6.11
N GLN A 71 0.62 15.26 -7.27
CA GLN A 71 0.61 16.55 -7.97
C GLN A 71 -0.63 16.76 -8.86
N GLY A 72 -1.59 15.82 -8.86
CA GLY A 72 -2.84 15.92 -9.61
C GLY A 72 -2.67 15.88 -11.14
N LEU A 73 -1.57 15.28 -11.63
CA LEU A 73 -1.33 14.98 -13.06
C LEU A 73 -2.03 13.69 -13.51
N ILE A 74 -2.38 12.85 -12.53
CA ILE A 74 -3.30 11.72 -12.60
C ILE A 74 -4.35 11.93 -11.53
N ARG A 75 -5.63 11.90 -11.92
CA ARG A 75 -6.77 12.15 -11.02
C ARG A 75 -7.71 10.95 -11.03
N ALA A 76 -8.48 10.78 -9.97
CA ALA A 76 -9.50 9.73 -9.90
C ALA A 76 -10.52 9.84 -11.04
N ASP A 77 -10.89 11.08 -11.42
CA ASP A 77 -11.82 11.35 -12.53
C ASP A 77 -11.29 10.88 -13.90
N ASP A 78 -9.97 10.74 -14.06
CA ASP A 78 -9.37 10.20 -15.29
C ASP A 78 -9.61 8.68 -15.41
N TYR A 79 -9.90 8.00 -14.29
CA TYR A 79 -9.96 6.55 -14.16
C TYR A 79 -11.18 6.09 -13.33
N PRO A 80 -12.42 6.30 -13.80
CA PRO A 80 -13.63 6.05 -13.03
C PRO A 80 -13.85 4.56 -12.67
N ALA A 81 -13.16 3.63 -13.34
CA ALA A 81 -13.17 2.21 -13.02
C ALA A 81 -12.36 1.86 -11.77
N VAL A 82 -11.57 2.80 -11.24
CA VAL A 82 -10.67 2.59 -10.09
C VAL A 82 -11.09 3.50 -8.94
N ARG A 83 -11.25 2.92 -7.75
CA ARG A 83 -11.55 3.66 -6.53
C ARG A 83 -10.24 4.09 -5.86
N PHE A 84 -9.92 5.37 -5.96
CA PHE A 84 -8.78 5.95 -5.27
C PHE A 84 -9.15 6.23 -3.81
N LEU A 85 -8.41 5.65 -2.87
CA LEU A 85 -8.55 5.96 -1.45
C LEU A 85 -7.34 6.76 -0.97
N ILE A 86 -7.47 8.09 -0.97
CA ILE A 86 -6.42 9.02 -0.55
C ILE A 86 -6.79 9.58 0.82
N HIS A 87 -6.50 8.80 1.88
CA HIS A 87 -6.99 9.06 3.24
C HIS A 87 -8.54 9.14 3.28
N ASP A 88 -9.18 8.14 2.68
CA ASP A 88 -10.63 8.07 2.50
C ASP A 88 -11.14 6.62 2.66
N SER A 89 -12.46 6.47 2.72
CA SER A 89 -13.15 5.21 2.95
C SER A 89 -14.11 4.82 1.85
N MET A 90 -14.41 3.53 1.77
CA MET A 90 -15.51 3.02 0.96
C MET A 90 -16.16 1.81 1.62
N GLN A 91 -17.37 1.49 1.17
CA GLN A 91 -18.05 0.26 1.51
C GLN A 91 -17.91 -0.74 0.35
N TRP A 92 -17.65 -1.99 0.68
CA TRP A 92 -17.63 -3.09 -0.29
C TRP A 92 -18.23 -4.34 0.35
N ASN A 93 -19.39 -4.79 -0.15
CA ASN A 93 -20.10 -5.97 0.33
C ASN A 93 -20.25 -6.04 1.87
N GLY A 94 -20.60 -4.90 2.48
CA GLY A 94 -20.78 -4.78 3.94
C GLY A 94 -19.49 -4.62 4.75
N LEU A 95 -18.33 -4.62 4.10
CA LEU A 95 -17.03 -4.35 4.72
C LEU A 95 -16.63 -2.90 4.53
N LYS A 96 -16.17 -2.25 5.61
CA LYS A 96 -15.63 -0.90 5.57
C LYS A 96 -14.14 -0.93 5.26
N LEU A 97 -13.76 -0.38 4.11
CA LEU A 97 -12.38 -0.21 3.69
C LEU A 97 -11.94 1.22 4.00
N PHE A 98 -10.70 1.40 4.47
CA PHE A 98 -10.07 2.71 4.61
C PHE A 98 -8.66 2.68 4.02
N GLY A 99 -8.37 3.60 3.11
CA GLY A 99 -7.07 3.69 2.44
C GLY A 99 -6.34 4.99 2.76
N SER A 100 -5.06 4.93 3.11
CA SER A 100 -4.24 6.11 3.43
C SER A 100 -2.80 5.95 2.90
N PRO A 101 -2.30 6.91 2.10
CA PRO A 101 -0.97 6.79 1.49
C PRO A 101 0.17 7.18 2.45
N TYR A 102 -0.14 7.76 3.60
CA TYR A 102 0.86 8.45 4.41
C TYR A 102 1.87 7.51 5.07
N THR A 103 3.16 7.82 4.90
CA THR A 103 4.28 7.09 5.51
C THR A 103 5.20 8.01 6.32
N PRO A 104 5.99 7.48 7.28
CA PRO A 104 7.07 8.22 7.91
C PRO A 104 8.09 8.72 6.90
N ARG A 105 8.44 10.01 6.97
CA ARG A 105 9.45 10.62 6.10
C ARG A 105 10.80 9.91 6.23
N PHE A 106 11.30 9.47 5.08
CA PHE A 106 12.65 8.95 4.88
C PHE A 106 13.40 9.80 3.82
N HIS A 107 12.68 10.17 2.76
CA HIS A 107 13.13 11.11 1.73
C HIS A 107 12.07 12.19 1.46
N ASP A 108 12.29 13.02 0.45
CA ASP A 108 11.33 14.03 -0.02
C ASP A 108 10.50 13.47 -1.18
N TRP A 109 9.84 12.33 -0.91
CA TRP A 109 8.94 11.63 -1.82
C TRP A 109 7.47 11.89 -1.47
N ALA A 110 6.57 11.41 -2.32
CA ALA A 110 5.14 11.67 -2.18
C ALA A 110 4.59 11.09 -0.88
N TYR A 111 3.56 11.75 -0.33
CA TYR A 111 2.79 11.30 0.82
C TYR A 111 3.63 10.99 2.09
N MET A 112 4.84 11.53 2.19
CA MET A 112 5.66 11.39 3.38
C MET A 112 5.36 12.51 4.39
N LYS A 113 5.20 12.15 5.67
CA LYS A 113 5.01 13.11 6.78
C LYS A 113 6.04 12.89 7.88
N LYS A 114 6.36 13.97 8.60
CA LYS A 114 7.21 13.85 9.80
C LYS A 114 6.52 12.92 10.80
N ARG A 115 7.30 12.09 11.50
CA ARG A 115 6.76 11.16 12.51
C ARG A 115 5.87 11.84 13.55
N THR A 116 6.20 13.08 13.93
CA THR A 116 5.42 13.91 14.87
C THR A 116 4.04 14.34 14.35
N GLN A 117 3.81 14.30 13.04
CA GLN A 117 2.53 14.68 12.43
C GLN A 117 1.60 13.47 12.21
N LEU A 118 2.15 12.25 12.23
CA LEU A 118 1.40 11.05 11.92
C LEU A 118 0.37 10.69 13.00
N ASP A 119 0.59 11.10 14.25
CA ASP A 119 -0.40 10.88 15.31
C ASP A 119 -1.76 11.52 14.96
N LEU A 120 -1.75 12.78 14.47
CA LEU A 120 -2.97 13.49 14.06
C LEU A 120 -3.62 12.83 12.84
N VAL A 121 -2.83 12.36 11.89
CA VAL A 121 -3.32 11.65 10.69
C VAL A 121 -4.03 10.36 11.08
N TRP A 122 -3.46 9.58 12.00
CA TRP A 122 -4.06 8.30 12.35
C TRP A 122 -5.19 8.42 13.38
N GLN A 123 -5.31 9.57 14.05
CA GLN A 123 -6.46 9.89 14.90
C GLN A 123 -7.74 10.19 14.10
N SER A 124 -7.63 10.72 12.87
CA SER A 124 -8.79 11.00 12.02
C SER A 124 -9.40 9.77 11.36
N VAL A 125 -8.68 8.64 11.31
CA VAL A 125 -9.20 7.38 10.73
C VAL A 125 -10.35 6.85 11.60
N PRO A 126 -11.49 6.41 11.07
CA PRO A 126 -12.56 5.80 11.86
C PRO A 126 -12.13 4.55 12.63
N GLY A 127 -12.79 4.24 13.76
CA GLY A 127 -12.46 3.09 14.60
C GLY A 127 -13.10 1.77 14.17
N ASP A 128 -14.02 1.81 13.21
CA ASP A 128 -14.89 0.73 12.74
C ASP A 128 -14.49 0.23 11.33
N VAL A 129 -13.19 0.14 11.05
CA VAL A 129 -12.65 -0.27 9.75
C VAL A 129 -12.42 -1.78 9.72
N ASP A 130 -12.98 -2.49 8.75
CA ASP A 130 -12.73 -3.93 8.58
C ASP A 130 -11.38 -4.20 7.90
N ILE A 131 -11.09 -3.42 6.85
CA ILE A 131 -9.87 -3.57 6.04
C ILE A 131 -9.16 -2.21 5.97
N LEU A 132 -8.00 -2.12 6.63
CA LEU A 132 -7.14 -0.95 6.57
C LEU A 132 -6.08 -1.15 5.50
N ILE A 133 -5.90 -0.16 4.63
CA ILE A 133 -4.94 -0.20 3.54
C ILE A 133 -4.02 1.00 3.71
N THR A 134 -2.73 0.75 3.91
CA THR A 134 -1.71 1.81 3.97
C THR A 134 -0.58 1.50 3.03
N HIS A 135 0.19 2.50 2.61
CA HIS A 135 1.38 2.18 1.84
C HIS A 135 2.47 1.54 2.70
N GLY A 136 2.81 2.19 3.82
CA GLY A 136 3.83 1.70 4.74
C GLY A 136 3.29 0.84 5.90
N PRO A 137 4.14 0.00 6.52
CA PRO A 137 3.77 -0.87 7.62
C PRO A 137 3.63 -0.13 8.97
N PRO A 138 2.82 -0.68 9.91
CA PRO A 138 2.94 -0.32 11.32
C PRO A 138 4.26 -0.83 11.89
N LYS A 139 4.80 -0.13 12.89
CA LYS A 139 6.10 -0.52 13.49
C LYS A 139 6.07 -1.92 14.10
N GLY A 140 7.11 -2.71 13.84
CA GLY A 140 7.28 -4.06 14.39
C GLY A 140 6.43 -5.14 13.70
N VAL A 141 5.94 -4.87 12.50
CA VAL A 141 5.22 -5.83 11.66
C VAL A 141 5.74 -5.74 10.24
N LEU A 142 6.50 -6.76 9.82
CA LEU A 142 7.01 -6.88 8.44
C LEU A 142 7.70 -5.58 7.95
N ASP A 143 8.45 -4.93 8.84
CA ASP A 143 9.00 -3.58 8.68
C ASP A 143 10.52 -3.52 8.95
N LEU A 144 11.22 -4.63 8.73
CA LEU A 144 12.66 -4.71 8.94
C LEU A 144 13.41 -4.10 7.75
N ALA A 145 14.41 -3.29 8.03
CA ALA A 145 15.32 -2.75 7.02
C ALA A 145 16.71 -2.59 7.62
N HIS A 146 17.74 -2.52 6.77
CA HIS A 146 19.05 -2.09 7.21
C HIS A 146 19.10 -0.57 7.34
N ASP A 147 19.54 -0.08 8.49
CA ASP A 147 19.80 1.34 8.68
C ASP A 147 20.88 1.82 7.70
N SER A 148 20.65 2.98 7.10
CA SER A 148 21.52 3.49 6.03
C SER A 148 22.94 3.81 6.50
N GLU A 149 23.11 4.21 7.76
CA GLU A 149 24.38 4.62 8.34
C GLU A 149 25.07 3.45 9.07
N SER A 150 24.42 2.91 10.09
CA SER A 150 24.97 1.87 10.97
C SER A 150 24.96 0.47 10.34
N LYS A 151 24.19 0.26 9.27
CA LYS A 151 23.90 -1.06 8.67
C LYS A 151 23.26 -2.05 9.64
N ALA A 152 22.80 -1.59 10.81
CA ALA A 152 22.10 -2.42 11.76
C ALA A 152 20.70 -2.76 11.24
N LEU A 153 20.22 -3.94 11.60
CA LEU A 153 18.83 -4.33 11.34
C LEU A 153 17.90 -3.55 12.27
N VAL A 154 16.96 -2.78 11.70
CA VAL A 154 16.06 -1.90 12.45
C VAL A 154 14.61 -2.04 11.97
N GLN A 155 13.66 -1.71 12.86
CA GLN A 155 12.23 -1.63 12.56
C GLN A 155 11.85 -0.19 12.20
N VAL A 156 11.46 0.03 10.94
CA VAL A 156 11.25 1.39 10.40
C VAL A 156 9.79 1.80 10.27
N GLY A 157 8.85 0.90 10.54
CA GLY A 157 7.42 1.16 10.43
C GLY A 157 6.92 2.31 11.32
N CYS A 158 5.65 2.65 11.15
CA CYS A 158 5.05 3.78 11.84
C CYS A 158 4.56 3.39 13.25
N THR A 159 5.16 3.97 14.30
CA THR A 159 4.73 3.76 15.70
C THR A 159 3.31 4.27 15.95
N ALA A 160 2.97 5.44 15.38
CA ALA A 160 1.64 6.04 15.53
C ALA A 160 0.54 5.16 14.90
N LEU A 161 0.82 4.62 13.71
CA LEU A 161 -0.07 3.65 13.04
C LEU A 161 -0.23 2.38 13.87
N ARG A 162 0.88 1.81 14.36
CA ARG A 162 0.85 0.63 15.23
C ARG A 162 -0.09 0.83 16.42
N ARG A 163 0.07 1.95 17.12
CA ARG A 163 -0.76 2.30 18.29
C ARG A 163 -2.25 2.34 17.92
N GLN A 164 -2.61 3.02 16.83
CA GLN A 164 -4.01 3.11 16.41
C GLN A 164 -4.60 1.77 15.98
N VAL A 165 -3.83 0.95 15.26
CA VAL A 165 -4.24 -0.40 14.86
C VAL A 165 -4.48 -1.30 16.06
N GLU A 166 -3.58 -1.29 17.05
CA GLU A 166 -3.67 -2.15 18.24
C GLU A 166 -4.76 -1.70 19.22
N GLU A 167 -4.94 -0.38 19.41
CA GLU A 167 -5.76 0.13 20.49
C GLU A 167 -7.19 0.47 20.05
N ARG A 168 -7.38 0.97 18.82
CA ARG A 168 -8.64 1.60 18.40
C ARG A 168 -9.24 1.02 17.13
N ILE A 169 -8.51 1.00 16.02
CA ILE A 169 -9.04 0.63 14.71
C ILE A 169 -9.27 -0.87 14.63
N LYS A 170 -8.31 -1.68 15.12
CA LYS A 170 -8.41 -3.15 15.20
C LYS A 170 -9.03 -3.82 13.96
N PRO A 171 -8.53 -3.51 12.75
CA PRO A 171 -9.10 -4.06 11.53
C PRO A 171 -8.88 -5.57 11.48
N LYS A 172 -9.74 -6.29 10.76
CA LYS A 172 -9.56 -7.73 10.49
C LYS A 172 -8.33 -7.94 9.59
N ILE A 173 -8.18 -7.08 8.58
CA ILE A 173 -7.04 -7.09 7.67
C ILE A 173 -6.38 -5.71 7.65
N HIS A 174 -5.05 -5.68 7.73
CA HIS A 174 -4.24 -4.51 7.45
C HIS A 174 -3.25 -4.85 6.33
N ALA A 175 -3.53 -4.38 5.12
CA ALA A 175 -2.69 -4.60 3.95
C ALA A 175 -1.82 -3.38 3.64
N PHE A 176 -0.57 -3.64 3.26
CA PHE A 176 0.43 -2.62 2.92
C PHE A 176 1.54 -3.19 2.03
N GLY A 177 2.50 -2.35 1.68
CA GLY A 177 3.71 -2.73 0.94
C GLY A 177 4.92 -1.95 1.45
N HIS A 178 5.59 -1.21 0.56
CA HIS A 178 6.70 -0.28 0.82
C HIS A 178 8.02 -0.93 1.23
N LEU A 179 7.98 -1.93 2.11
CA LEU A 179 9.17 -2.62 2.63
C LEU A 179 9.36 -3.94 1.89
N HIS A 180 10.38 -3.98 1.04
CA HIS A 180 10.69 -5.14 0.22
C HIS A 180 11.58 -6.13 0.96
N ASP A 181 11.67 -7.34 0.42
CA ASP A 181 12.66 -8.31 0.86
C ASP A 181 14.07 -7.82 0.53
N GLU A 182 14.99 -8.00 1.47
CA GLU A 182 16.41 -7.74 1.31
C GLU A 182 17.20 -9.02 1.58
N LYS A 183 18.53 -8.97 1.39
CA LYS A 183 19.39 -10.10 1.76
C LYS A 183 19.22 -10.39 3.26
N CYS A 184 18.76 -11.61 3.57
CA CYS A 184 18.47 -12.08 4.93
C CYS A 184 17.28 -11.42 5.64
N ILE A 185 16.44 -10.66 4.93
CA ILE A 185 15.21 -10.05 5.47
C ILE A 185 14.03 -10.43 4.58
N SER A 186 13.00 -11.02 5.19
CA SER A 186 11.72 -11.27 4.53
C SER A 186 10.67 -10.36 5.17
N ASN A 187 10.22 -9.37 4.41
CA ASN A 187 9.10 -8.50 4.76
C ASN A 187 7.83 -8.91 4.01
N TYR A 188 7.93 -9.42 2.79
CA TYR A 188 6.79 -9.96 2.04
C TYR A 188 6.18 -11.14 2.82
N GLY A 189 4.88 -11.10 3.07
CA GLY A 189 4.23 -12.15 3.85
C GLY A 189 2.93 -11.76 4.51
N ILE A 190 2.33 -12.77 5.14
CA ILE A 190 1.17 -12.63 6.02
C ILE A 190 1.63 -12.89 7.46
N TYR A 191 1.32 -11.96 8.36
CA TYR A 191 1.61 -12.05 9.78
C TYR A 191 0.34 -11.78 10.57
N THR A 192 0.00 -12.62 11.55
CA THR A 192 -1.20 -12.41 12.38
C THR A 192 -0.78 -12.04 13.80
N ARG A 193 -1.41 -11.00 14.36
CA ARG A 193 -1.21 -10.60 15.75
C ARG A 193 -2.52 -10.10 16.34
N GLY A 194 -2.96 -10.76 17.41
CA GLY A 194 -4.31 -10.55 17.95
C GLY A 194 -5.36 -10.96 16.91
N ALA A 195 -6.35 -10.10 16.71
CA ALA A 195 -7.43 -10.33 15.73
C ALA A 195 -7.11 -9.78 14.33
N THR A 196 -5.96 -9.12 14.14
CA THR A 196 -5.58 -8.50 12.88
C THR A 196 -4.61 -9.39 12.10
N GLN A 197 -4.95 -9.64 10.84
CA GLN A 197 -4.05 -10.19 9.84
C GLN A 197 -3.37 -9.05 9.08
N PHE A 198 -2.05 -9.01 9.13
CA PHE A 198 -1.21 -8.04 8.43
C PHE A 198 -0.66 -8.67 7.17
N ILE A 199 -0.74 -7.94 6.05
CA ILE A 199 -0.32 -8.43 4.73
C ILE A 199 0.63 -7.42 4.12
N ASN A 200 1.92 -7.76 4.06
CA ASN A 200 2.86 -7.04 3.20
C ASN A 200 2.84 -7.70 1.81
N CYS A 201 2.21 -7.03 0.85
CA CYS A 201 1.99 -7.51 -0.50
C CYS A 201 2.90 -6.86 -1.55
N SER A 202 4.11 -6.41 -1.15
CA SER A 202 5.11 -5.86 -2.06
C SER A 202 5.51 -6.88 -3.14
N CYS A 203 5.24 -6.57 -4.40
CA CYS A 203 5.45 -7.51 -5.51
C CYS A 203 6.87 -7.50 -6.07
N CYS A 204 7.58 -6.38 -5.95
CA CYS A 204 8.95 -6.22 -6.43
C CYS A 204 9.99 -6.32 -5.32
N ASN A 205 11.23 -6.60 -5.70
CA ASN A 205 12.39 -6.43 -4.83
C ASN A 205 12.95 -5.00 -4.90
N LEU A 206 14.01 -4.70 -4.14
CA LEU A 206 14.68 -3.38 -4.15
C LEU A 206 15.21 -2.92 -5.52
N ALA A 207 15.41 -3.83 -6.48
CA ALA A 207 15.81 -3.50 -7.84
C ALA A 207 14.61 -3.22 -8.77
N ALA A 208 13.41 -3.03 -8.20
CA ALA A 208 12.16 -2.90 -8.93
C ALA A 208 11.92 -4.05 -9.91
N LYS A 209 12.24 -5.29 -9.48
CA LYS A 209 11.97 -6.50 -10.27
C LYS A 209 10.94 -7.37 -9.60
N LEU A 210 9.92 -7.76 -10.37
CA LEU A 210 8.83 -8.61 -9.92
C LEU A 210 9.36 -9.94 -9.36
N LYS A 211 8.86 -10.33 -8.19
CA LYS A 211 9.24 -11.57 -7.49
C LYS A 211 8.06 -12.46 -7.11
N ASN A 212 6.88 -11.89 -6.99
CA ASN A 212 5.66 -12.59 -6.62
C ASN A 212 4.45 -11.95 -7.31
N HIS A 213 3.27 -12.51 -7.06
CA HIS A 213 2.01 -12.03 -7.63
C HIS A 213 1.06 -11.51 -6.54
N GLY A 214 1.56 -11.12 -5.37
CA GLY A 214 0.76 -10.72 -4.23
C GLY A 214 0.02 -11.88 -3.55
N PHE A 215 -1.05 -11.57 -2.83
CA PHE A 215 -1.83 -12.54 -2.06
C PHE A 215 -3.30 -12.53 -2.44
N VAL A 216 -3.90 -13.70 -2.56
CA VAL A 216 -5.37 -13.85 -2.60
C VAL A 216 -5.83 -14.30 -1.22
N VAL A 217 -6.82 -13.60 -0.67
CA VAL A 217 -7.38 -13.87 0.67
C VAL A 217 -8.89 -13.99 0.57
N ASP A 218 -9.43 -15.01 1.23
CA ASP A 218 -10.87 -15.18 1.41
C ASP A 218 -11.35 -14.35 2.61
N VAL A 219 -12.44 -13.61 2.40
CA VAL A 219 -13.14 -12.81 3.42
C VAL A 219 -14.63 -13.09 3.47
#